data_AF-A0A364L4D4-F1
#
_entry.id   AF-A0A364L4D4-F1
#
_cell.length_a   1.000
_cell.length_b   1.000
_cell.length_c   1.000
_cell.angle_alpha   90.00
_cell.angle_beta   90.00
_cell.angle_gamma   90.00
#
_symmetry.space_group_name_H-M   'P 1'
#
loop_
_entity.id
_entity.type
_entity.pdbx_description
1 polymer ?
#
loop_
_entity_poly.entity_id
_entity_poly.type
_entity_poly.pdbx_seq_one_letter_code
_entity_poly.pdbx_strand_id
1 'polypeptide(L)'
;MSFQATPADVSVIISTASATQSSSNEPSLATERRITPSWSISQLKGKLETMTGVPPGSQRLLFKSPGRPDQWIEGEDRLIGEWGLVRGCEIEVHDTRPVAARLNFTDLSSVEKYEIPAEKYESLNNSVLAWKKSQKLGRFDPNAQSPEDLLHQQVAKDIEAIEKKDIKLLARAIILPSSPPHIRRGTIRYIGPVAEIPFAPLKDKKFTTEDGHPLEPFWVGIELDEPTGKNDGSIAGKRYFECAGNNRGVFVKPEKVEVGDFPPLDLDLELDDDMEEI
;
A
#
# COMPACT_ATOMS: atom_id res chain seq x y z
N MET A 1 -34.56 30.85 45.41
CA MET A 1 -33.60 29.88 44.85
C MET A 1 -33.25 30.34 43.45
N SER A 2 -32.01 30.78 43.23
CA SER A 2 -31.53 31.23 41.91
C SER A 2 -31.30 30.01 41.01
N PHE A 3 -31.89 30.02 39.82
CA PHE A 3 -31.69 28.98 38.81
C PHE A 3 -30.23 29.06 38.32
N GLN A 4 -29.40 28.08 38.66
CA GLN A 4 -28.04 27.99 38.14
C GLN A 4 -28.13 27.31 36.76
N ALA A 5 -27.74 28.00 35.70
CA ALA A 5 -27.78 27.44 34.35
C ALA A 5 -26.91 26.17 34.30
N THR A 6 -27.45 25.08 33.76
CA THR A 6 -26.70 23.84 33.58
C THR A 6 -25.48 24.12 32.70
N PRO A 7 -24.25 23.83 33.16
CA PRO A 7 -23.07 24.05 32.34
C PRO A 7 -23.19 23.23 31.05
N ALA A 8 -22.96 23.88 29.92
CA ALA A 8 -23.00 23.23 28.61
C ALA A 8 -21.89 22.17 28.51
N ASP A 9 -22.17 21.10 27.76
CA ASP A 9 -21.19 20.06 27.49
C ASP A 9 -20.02 20.62 26.68
N VAL A 10 -18.80 20.25 27.06
CA VAL A 10 -17.56 20.64 26.38
C VAL A 10 -17.05 19.47 25.57
N SER A 11 -16.64 19.73 24.33
CA SER A 11 -16.04 18.72 23.45
C SER A 11 -14.56 18.54 23.80
N VAL A 12 -14.18 17.31 24.15
CA VAL A 12 -12.85 16.93 24.64
C VAL A 12 -12.40 15.67 23.93
N ILE A 13 -11.12 15.60 23.59
CA ILE A 13 -10.52 14.40 23.02
C ILE A 13 -10.25 13.41 24.15
N ILE A 14 -10.71 12.17 24.02
CA ILE A 14 -10.36 11.07 24.90
C ILE A 14 -9.36 10.19 24.18
N SER A 15 -8.20 9.98 24.79
CA SER A 15 -7.15 9.12 24.25
C SER A 15 -6.68 8.06 25.25
N THR A 16 -6.05 6.99 24.77
CA THR A 16 -5.29 6.05 25.63
C THR A 16 -3.79 6.28 25.46
N ALA A 17 -3.02 6.12 26.54
CA ALA A 17 -1.58 6.43 26.55
C ALA A 17 -0.72 5.65 25.55
N SER A 18 -1.23 4.52 25.03
CA SER A 18 -0.56 3.80 23.97
C SER A 18 -0.63 4.50 22.60
N ALA A 19 -1.54 5.46 22.41
CA ALA A 19 -1.70 6.16 21.12
C ALA A 19 -0.49 7.06 20.77
N THR A 20 0.31 7.45 21.76
CA THR A 20 1.48 8.33 21.59
C THR A 20 2.79 7.61 21.30
N GLN A 21 2.86 6.28 21.39
CA GLN A 21 4.05 5.50 21.09
C GLN A 21 3.82 4.62 19.86
N SER A 22 4.44 4.99 18.74
CA SER A 22 4.25 4.37 17.42
C SER A 22 4.81 2.94 17.27
N SER A 23 5.26 2.30 18.36
CA SER A 23 5.98 1.01 18.34
C SER A 23 5.38 -0.07 19.24
N SER A 24 4.27 0.18 19.94
CA SER A 24 3.61 -0.82 20.78
C SER A 24 2.37 -1.37 20.10
N ASN A 25 2.22 -2.70 20.11
CA ASN A 25 1.05 -3.44 19.62
C ASN A 25 -0.19 -3.27 20.54
N GLU A 26 -0.25 -2.14 21.24
CA GLU A 26 -1.17 -1.85 22.33
C GLU A 26 -2.36 -1.04 21.78
N PRO A 27 -3.58 -1.26 22.28
CA PRO A 27 -4.79 -0.64 21.76
C PRO A 27 -4.74 0.88 21.94
N SER A 28 -4.69 1.60 20.82
CA SER A 28 -4.81 3.06 20.78
C SER A 28 -6.25 3.45 20.46
N LEU A 29 -6.83 4.28 21.33
CA LEU A 29 -8.12 4.91 21.12
C LEU A 29 -7.88 6.43 21.07
N ALA A 30 -8.48 7.12 20.11
CA ALA A 30 -8.59 8.57 20.09
C ALA A 30 -9.98 8.94 19.57
N THR A 31 -10.83 9.53 20.42
CA THR A 31 -12.21 9.87 20.05
C THR A 31 -12.66 11.17 20.73
N GLU A 32 -13.37 12.02 20.00
CA GLU A 32 -13.92 13.26 20.54
C GLU A 32 -15.25 12.98 21.26
N ARG A 33 -15.38 13.44 22.51
CA ARG A 33 -16.57 13.20 23.36
C ARG A 33 -16.99 14.47 24.09
N ARG A 34 -18.30 14.55 24.33
CA ARG A 34 -18.93 15.61 25.12
C ARG A 34 -18.86 15.27 26.61
N ILE A 35 -18.22 16.13 27.39
CA ILE A 35 -18.07 16.01 28.84
C ILE A 35 -18.81 17.15 29.50
N THR A 36 -19.70 16.81 30.43
CA THR A 36 -20.37 17.82 31.25
C THR A 36 -19.45 18.26 32.39
N PRO A 37 -19.15 19.57 32.55
CA PRO A 37 -18.26 20.06 33.61
C PRO A 37 -18.69 19.73 35.04
N SER A 38 -19.98 19.44 35.25
CA SER A 38 -20.55 19.08 36.56
C SER A 38 -20.41 17.60 36.92
N TRP A 39 -19.77 16.77 36.09
CA TRP A 39 -19.49 15.38 36.45
C TRP A 39 -18.39 15.30 37.50
N SER A 40 -18.57 14.41 38.47
CA SER A 40 -17.46 14.01 39.33
C SER A 40 -16.46 13.16 38.54
N ILE A 41 -15.23 13.10 39.01
CA ILE A 41 -14.20 12.25 38.38
C ILE A 41 -14.59 10.78 38.41
N SER A 42 -15.21 10.31 39.50
CA SER A 42 -15.74 8.95 39.58
C SER A 42 -16.77 8.66 38.49
N GLN A 43 -17.70 9.59 38.23
CA GLN A 43 -18.69 9.48 37.16
C GLN A 43 -18.03 9.48 35.77
N LEU A 44 -17.03 10.35 35.57
CA LEU A 44 -16.27 10.41 34.33
C LEU A 44 -15.55 9.07 34.08
N LYS A 45 -14.85 8.52 35.07
CA LYS A 45 -14.15 7.23 34.97
C LYS A 45 -15.09 6.08 34.60
N GLY A 46 -16.26 6.01 35.23
CA GLY A 46 -17.29 5.02 34.88
C GLY A 46 -17.75 5.13 33.43
N LYS A 47 -17.89 6.35 32.89
CA LYS A 47 -18.23 6.55 31.47
C LYS A 47 -17.07 6.20 30.54
N LEU A 48 -15.83 6.51 30.94
CA LEU A 48 -14.63 6.20 30.16
C LEU A 48 -14.40 4.68 30.02
N GLU A 49 -14.79 3.87 31.02
CA GLU A 49 -14.66 2.41 30.97
C GLU A 49 -15.36 1.80 29.75
N THR A 50 -16.57 2.27 29.41
CA THR A 50 -17.32 1.77 28.25
C THR A 50 -16.65 2.06 26.90
N MET A 51 -15.69 2.98 26.87
CA MET A 51 -14.99 3.39 25.65
C MET A 51 -13.56 2.85 25.60
N THR A 52 -12.84 2.87 26.71
CA THR A 52 -11.43 2.47 26.78
C THR A 52 -11.25 1.01 27.21
N GLY A 53 -12.27 0.39 27.83
CA GLY A 53 -12.16 -0.96 28.41
C GLY A 53 -11.29 -1.03 29.66
N VAL A 54 -10.90 0.12 30.24
CA VAL A 54 -10.10 0.20 31.46
C VAL A 54 -11.04 0.38 32.66
N PRO A 55 -11.01 -0.46 33.70
CA PRO A 55 -11.85 -0.31 34.88
C PRO A 55 -11.57 1.00 35.64
N PRO A 56 -12.57 1.69 36.24
CA PRO A 56 -12.38 2.97 36.93
C PRO A 56 -11.27 2.98 37.99
N GLY A 57 -11.13 1.88 38.76
CA GLY A 57 -10.09 1.73 39.77
C GLY A 57 -8.67 1.57 39.21
N SER A 58 -8.53 1.34 37.90
CA SER A 58 -7.25 1.24 37.18
C SER A 58 -7.07 2.34 36.14
N GLN A 59 -7.94 3.35 36.13
CA GLN A 59 -7.81 4.52 35.28
C GLN A 59 -7.04 5.63 36.01
N ARG A 60 -5.92 6.04 35.43
CA ARG A 60 -5.23 7.27 35.80
C ARG A 60 -5.37 8.28 34.66
N LEU A 61 -5.95 9.44 34.92
CA LEU A 61 -6.30 10.41 33.89
C LEU A 61 -5.29 11.57 33.87
N LEU A 62 -4.75 11.85 32.70
CA LEU A 62 -3.88 12.99 32.42
C LEU A 62 -4.67 14.03 31.60
N PHE A 63 -4.82 15.23 32.15
CA PHE A 63 -5.48 16.35 31.49
C PHE A 63 -4.47 17.19 30.73
N LYS A 64 -4.70 17.34 29.42
CA LYS A 64 -3.92 18.21 28.54
C LYS A 64 -4.80 19.35 28.07
N SER A 65 -4.29 20.57 28.23
CA SER A 65 -4.97 21.78 27.79
C SER A 65 -4.05 22.56 26.87
N PRO A 66 -4.56 23.08 25.73
CA PRO A 66 -3.73 23.85 24.80
C PRO A 66 -3.03 25.03 25.51
N GLY A 67 -1.70 25.05 25.48
CA GLY A 67 -0.90 26.12 26.08
C GLY A 67 -0.74 26.06 27.61
N ARG A 68 -1.15 24.97 28.27
CA ARG A 68 -0.89 24.71 29.69
C ARG A 68 -0.11 23.40 29.87
N PRO A 69 0.68 23.26 30.94
CA PRO A 69 1.33 21.99 31.24
C PRO A 69 0.30 20.91 31.58
N ASP A 70 0.63 19.67 31.20
CA ASP A 70 -0.16 18.48 31.47
C ASP A 70 -0.33 18.27 32.98
N GLN A 71 -1.53 17.91 33.41
CA GLN A 71 -1.89 17.79 34.82
C GLN A 71 -2.59 16.47 35.11
N TRP A 72 -2.14 15.77 36.15
CA TRP A 72 -2.84 14.58 36.63
C TRP A 72 -4.14 14.98 37.33
N ILE A 73 -5.23 14.30 37.00
CA ILE A 73 -6.51 14.49 37.64
C ILE A 73 -6.56 13.66 38.92
N GLU A 74 -6.73 14.32 40.06
CA GLU A 74 -6.77 13.71 41.40
C GLU A 74 -8.05 14.10 42.17
N GLY A 75 -8.57 13.15 42.96
CA GLY A 75 -9.75 13.32 43.81
C GLY A 75 -11.05 12.89 43.14
N GLU A 76 -11.54 11.68 43.45
CA GLU A 76 -12.72 11.07 42.80
C GLU A 76 -14.02 11.89 42.92
N ASP A 77 -14.15 12.67 44.01
CA ASP A 77 -15.33 13.46 44.33
C ASP A 77 -15.31 14.89 43.74
N ARG A 78 -14.17 15.32 43.18
CA ARG A 78 -14.03 16.66 42.59
C ARG A 78 -14.69 16.74 41.21
N LEU A 79 -15.10 17.96 40.83
CA LEU A 79 -15.78 18.20 39.57
C LEU A 79 -14.79 18.42 38.44
N ILE A 80 -14.96 17.73 37.32
CA ILE A 80 -14.04 17.84 36.18
C ILE A 80 -13.94 19.28 35.63
N GLY A 81 -14.97 20.10 35.81
CA GLY A 81 -14.96 21.53 35.48
C GLY A 81 -13.86 22.34 36.17
N GLU A 82 -13.38 21.91 37.34
CA GLU A 82 -12.30 22.59 38.09
C GLU A 82 -10.97 22.63 37.32
N TRP A 83 -10.75 21.70 36.39
CA TRP A 83 -9.54 21.63 35.55
C TRP A 83 -9.56 22.61 34.37
N GLY A 84 -10.67 23.36 34.18
CA GLY A 84 -10.78 24.34 33.10
C GLY A 84 -11.02 23.70 31.74
N LEU A 85 -12.03 22.82 31.67
CA LEU A 85 -12.49 22.19 30.43
C LEU A 85 -12.81 23.25 29.36
N VAL A 86 -12.04 23.22 28.26
CA VAL A 86 -12.28 24.03 27.06
C VAL A 86 -12.24 23.13 25.82
N ARG A 87 -12.80 23.63 24.71
CA ARG A 87 -12.73 22.91 23.44
C ARG A 87 -11.26 22.75 23.02
N GLY A 88 -10.88 21.54 22.63
CA GLY A 88 -9.50 21.20 22.28
C GLY A 88 -8.66 20.70 23.45
N CYS A 89 -9.23 20.55 24.65
CA CYS A 89 -8.63 19.74 25.70
C CYS A 89 -8.60 18.26 25.31
N GLU A 90 -7.63 17.54 25.87
CA GLU A 90 -7.49 16.10 25.78
C GLU A 90 -7.42 15.49 27.19
N ILE A 91 -8.09 14.36 27.39
CA ILE A 91 -7.98 13.52 28.58
C ILE A 91 -7.39 12.20 28.14
N GLU A 92 -6.14 11.98 28.50
CA GLU A 92 -5.41 10.75 28.24
C GLU A 92 -5.62 9.77 29.40
N VAL A 93 -6.09 8.57 29.07
CA VAL A 93 -6.37 7.49 30.01
C VAL A 93 -5.19 6.54 30.04
N HIS A 94 -4.54 6.45 31.20
CA HIS A 94 -3.49 5.49 31.49
C HIS A 94 -4.07 4.28 32.24
N ASP A 95 -3.84 3.09 31.70
CA ASP A 95 -4.18 1.82 32.35
C ASP A 95 -3.07 1.42 33.33
N THR A 96 -3.38 1.41 34.63
CA THR A 96 -2.43 1.03 35.69
C THR A 96 -2.36 -0.48 35.94
N ARG A 97 -3.16 -1.30 35.23
CA ARG A 97 -3.05 -2.77 35.31
C ARG A 97 -1.69 -3.23 34.78
N PRO A 98 -1.15 -4.35 35.29
CA PRO A 98 0.01 -4.98 34.69
C PRO A 98 -0.29 -5.37 33.23
N VAL A 99 0.73 -5.35 32.36
CA VAL A 99 0.59 -5.63 30.91
C VAL A 99 -0.14 -6.95 30.65
N ALA A 100 0.11 -7.98 31.46
CA ALA A 100 -0.55 -9.29 31.33
C ALA A 100 -2.08 -9.28 31.60
N ALA A 101 -2.60 -8.26 32.29
CA ALA A 101 -4.02 -8.11 32.59
C ALA A 101 -4.74 -7.11 31.64
N ARG A 102 -4.00 -6.54 30.67
CA ARG A 102 -4.56 -5.66 29.64
C ARG A 102 -4.98 -6.52 28.45
N LEU A 103 -6.28 -6.50 28.13
CA LEU A 103 -6.82 -7.24 26.99
C LEU A 103 -6.46 -6.51 25.69
N ASN A 104 -5.84 -7.21 24.75
CA ASN A 104 -5.57 -6.68 23.43
C ASN A 104 -6.63 -7.13 22.43
N PHE A 105 -7.57 -6.25 22.09
CA PHE A 105 -8.63 -6.52 21.12
C PHE A 105 -8.22 -6.25 19.66
N THR A 106 -7.01 -5.72 19.42
CA THR A 106 -6.51 -5.46 18.07
C THR A 106 -5.86 -6.71 17.45
N ASP A 107 -5.39 -7.64 18.29
CA ASP A 107 -4.80 -8.89 17.84
C ASP A 107 -5.89 -9.92 17.49
N LEU A 108 -6.19 -10.01 16.20
CA LEU A 108 -7.14 -10.97 15.64
C LEU A 108 -6.49 -12.32 15.29
N SER A 109 -5.24 -12.59 15.70
CA SER A 109 -4.54 -13.84 15.39
C SER A 109 -5.13 -15.05 16.11
N SER A 110 -5.64 -14.84 17.33
CA SER A 110 -6.25 -15.89 18.15
C SER A 110 -7.74 -16.12 17.85
N VAL A 111 -8.35 -15.27 17.01
CA VAL A 111 -9.75 -15.40 16.62
C VAL A 111 -9.85 -16.38 15.46
N GLU A 112 -10.49 -17.53 15.69
CA GLU A 112 -10.81 -18.48 14.63
C GLU A 112 -11.71 -17.82 13.60
N LYS A 113 -11.16 -17.54 12.41
CA LYS A 113 -11.91 -16.99 11.29
C LYS A 113 -12.55 -18.14 10.54
N TYR A 114 -13.87 -18.07 10.36
CA TYR A 114 -14.57 -19.05 9.53
C TYR A 114 -14.19 -18.84 8.06
N GLU A 115 -13.58 -19.86 7.46
CA GLU A 115 -13.36 -19.93 6.02
C GLU A 115 -14.48 -20.76 5.39
N ILE A 116 -15.20 -20.17 4.45
CA ILE A 116 -16.27 -20.88 3.76
C ILE A 116 -15.67 -21.92 2.82
N PRO A 117 -16.08 -23.20 2.88
CA PRO A 117 -15.58 -24.22 1.96
C PRO A 117 -15.87 -23.84 0.50
N ALA A 118 -14.95 -24.17 -0.40
CA ALA A 118 -15.06 -23.80 -1.82
C ALA A 118 -16.36 -24.30 -2.46
N GLU A 119 -16.74 -25.56 -2.19
CA GLU A 119 -17.99 -26.17 -2.66
C GLU A 119 -19.23 -25.38 -2.20
N LYS A 120 -19.24 -24.94 -0.95
CA LYS A 120 -20.32 -24.12 -0.39
C LYS A 120 -20.35 -22.75 -1.03
N TYR A 121 -19.20 -22.11 -1.23
CA TYR A 121 -19.12 -20.81 -1.89
C TYR A 121 -19.62 -20.84 -3.33
N GLU A 122 -19.33 -21.92 -4.06
CA GLU A 122 -19.73 -22.08 -5.47
C GLU A 122 -21.24 -22.26 -5.67
N SER A 123 -21.93 -22.81 -4.66
CA SER A 123 -23.40 -22.97 -4.69
C SER A 123 -24.17 -21.70 -4.27
N LEU A 124 -23.47 -20.67 -3.75
CA LEU A 124 -24.11 -19.41 -3.37
C LEU A 124 -24.40 -18.53 -4.59
N ASN A 125 -25.69 -18.28 -4.85
CA ASN A 125 -26.16 -17.44 -5.95
C ASN A 125 -25.91 -15.94 -5.77
N ASN A 126 -25.73 -15.49 -4.53
CA ASN A 126 -25.41 -14.10 -4.16
C ASN A 126 -23.89 -13.87 -3.95
N SER A 127 -23.05 -14.77 -4.46
CA SER A 127 -21.60 -14.64 -4.37
C SER A 127 -21.02 -13.83 -5.54
N VAL A 128 -19.84 -13.24 -5.31
CA VAL A 128 -19.06 -12.60 -6.38
C VAL A 128 -18.73 -13.61 -7.49
N LEU A 129 -18.57 -14.88 -7.15
CA LEU A 129 -18.31 -15.94 -8.12
C LEU A 129 -19.53 -16.23 -9.00
N ALA A 130 -20.74 -16.32 -8.44
CA ALA A 130 -21.97 -16.47 -9.22
C ALA A 130 -22.20 -15.26 -10.14
N TRP A 131 -21.92 -14.05 -9.66
CA TRP A 131 -21.96 -12.84 -10.50
C TRP A 131 -20.92 -12.89 -11.64
N LYS A 132 -19.67 -13.30 -11.37
CA LYS A 132 -18.64 -13.48 -12.42
C LYS A 132 -19.05 -14.53 -13.46
N LYS A 133 -19.68 -15.64 -13.03
CA LYS A 133 -20.23 -16.67 -13.92
C LYS A 133 -21.36 -16.10 -14.81
N SER A 134 -22.31 -15.37 -14.22
CA SER A 134 -23.46 -14.84 -14.97
C SER A 134 -23.07 -13.74 -15.95
N GLN A 135 -22.10 -12.90 -15.57
CA GLN A 135 -21.53 -11.86 -16.44
C GLN A 135 -20.47 -12.38 -17.40
N LYS A 136 -20.16 -13.69 -17.38
CA LYS A 136 -19.16 -14.31 -18.26
C LYS A 136 -17.81 -13.61 -18.20
N LEU A 137 -17.38 -13.24 -16.99
CA LEU A 137 -16.14 -12.47 -16.78
C LEU A 137 -14.93 -13.40 -16.61
N GLY A 138 -13.83 -13.05 -17.27
CA GLY A 138 -12.55 -13.75 -17.16
C GLY A 138 -12.66 -15.20 -17.62
N ARG A 139 -12.38 -16.16 -16.73
CA ARG A 139 -12.41 -17.61 -17.04
C ARG A 139 -13.80 -18.17 -17.39
N PHE A 140 -14.85 -17.38 -17.24
CA PHE A 140 -16.23 -17.76 -17.57
C PHE A 140 -16.72 -17.17 -18.90
N ASP A 141 -15.87 -16.42 -19.61
CA ASP A 141 -16.18 -15.93 -20.95
C ASP A 141 -16.17 -17.10 -21.95
N PRO A 142 -17.29 -17.40 -22.64
CA PRO A 142 -17.33 -18.46 -23.66
C PRO A 142 -16.47 -18.14 -24.89
N ASN A 143 -16.11 -16.86 -25.10
CA ASN A 143 -15.22 -16.44 -26.17
C ASN A 143 -13.76 -16.31 -25.70
N ALA A 144 -13.45 -16.70 -24.46
CA ALA A 144 -12.08 -16.71 -23.98
C ALA A 144 -11.26 -17.66 -24.86
N GLN A 145 -10.23 -17.09 -25.49
CA GLN A 145 -9.25 -17.88 -26.23
C GLN A 145 -8.49 -18.79 -25.27
N SER A 146 -8.05 -19.94 -25.77
CA SER A 146 -7.26 -20.84 -24.93
C SER A 146 -5.94 -20.16 -24.52
N PRO A 147 -5.36 -20.53 -23.36
CA PRO A 147 -4.06 -19.99 -22.95
C PRO A 147 -2.95 -20.21 -24.00
N GLU A 148 -3.05 -21.27 -24.79
CA GLU A 148 -2.14 -21.59 -25.89
C GLU A 148 -2.32 -20.62 -27.07
N ASP A 149 -3.56 -20.36 -27.49
CA ASP A 149 -3.86 -19.40 -28.56
C ASP A 149 -3.39 -17.98 -28.20
N LEU A 150 -3.61 -17.56 -26.95
CA LEU A 150 -3.15 -16.26 -26.45
C LEU A 150 -1.62 -16.14 -26.49
N LEU A 151 -0.92 -17.24 -26.22
CA LEU A 151 0.53 -17.29 -26.26
C LEU A 151 1.05 -17.21 -27.70
N HIS A 152 0.46 -17.96 -28.63
CA HIS A 152 0.76 -17.85 -30.05
C HIS A 152 0.57 -16.41 -30.57
N GLN A 153 -0.56 -15.78 -30.22
CA GLN A 153 -0.82 -14.39 -30.59
C GLN A 153 0.19 -13.41 -29.98
N GLN A 154 0.56 -13.60 -28.71
CA GLN A 154 1.56 -12.74 -28.07
C GLN A 154 2.92 -12.87 -28.73
N VAL A 155 3.36 -14.10 -29.04
CA VAL A 155 4.64 -14.35 -29.72
C VAL A 155 4.64 -13.73 -31.12
N ALA A 156 3.58 -13.93 -31.89
CA ALA A 156 3.44 -13.33 -33.22
C ALA A 156 3.48 -11.79 -33.16
N LYS A 157 2.76 -11.19 -32.20
CA LYS A 157 2.77 -9.74 -31.97
C LYS A 157 4.15 -9.22 -31.57
N ASP A 158 4.86 -9.96 -30.71
CA ASP A 158 6.20 -9.58 -30.26
C ASP A 158 7.19 -9.61 -31.45
N ILE A 159 7.12 -10.63 -32.31
CA ILE A 159 7.94 -10.75 -33.53
C ILE A 159 7.64 -9.61 -34.51
N GLU A 160 6.35 -9.38 -34.81
CA GLU A 160 5.93 -8.30 -35.70
C GLU A 160 6.41 -6.92 -35.18
N ALA A 161 6.32 -6.68 -33.88
CA ALA A 161 6.78 -5.44 -33.27
C ALA A 161 8.31 -5.27 -33.33
N ILE A 162 9.08 -6.35 -33.21
CA ILE A 162 10.54 -6.33 -33.38
C ILE A 162 10.91 -5.93 -34.81
N GLU A 163 10.27 -6.55 -35.80
CA GLU A 163 10.52 -6.27 -37.22
C GLU A 163 10.07 -4.86 -37.61
N LYS A 164 8.85 -4.47 -37.25
CA LYS A 164 8.25 -3.18 -37.63
C LYS A 164 9.00 -1.98 -37.06
N LYS A 165 9.55 -2.11 -35.85
CA LYS A 165 10.28 -1.04 -35.16
C LYS A 165 11.79 -1.13 -35.30
N ASP A 166 12.28 -2.05 -36.13
CA ASP A 166 13.71 -2.28 -36.37
C ASP A 166 14.52 -2.48 -35.06
N ILE A 167 13.98 -3.27 -34.13
CA ILE A 167 14.61 -3.51 -32.82
C ILE A 167 15.85 -4.39 -33.02
N LYS A 168 17.02 -3.78 -32.85
CA LYS A 168 18.33 -4.41 -33.02
C LYS A 168 19.16 -4.31 -31.76
N LEU A 169 20.07 -5.27 -31.58
CA LEU A 169 21.08 -5.20 -30.53
C LEU A 169 21.93 -3.95 -30.73
N LEU A 170 22.30 -3.32 -29.61
CA LEU A 170 23.10 -2.09 -29.53
C LEU A 170 22.42 -0.83 -30.07
N ALA A 171 21.19 -0.90 -30.56
CA ALA A 171 20.44 0.28 -30.96
C ALA A 171 19.99 1.11 -29.74
N ARG A 172 19.91 2.43 -29.95
CA ARG A 172 19.40 3.38 -28.95
C ARG A 172 17.88 3.38 -28.97
N ALA A 173 17.28 3.41 -27.78
CA ALA A 173 15.85 3.32 -27.65
C ALA A 173 15.31 4.05 -26.41
N ILE A 174 14.02 4.35 -26.45
CA ILE A 174 13.23 4.81 -25.30
C ILE A 174 12.14 3.80 -24.94
N ILE A 175 11.68 3.87 -23.69
CA ILE A 175 10.59 3.02 -23.19
C ILE A 175 9.28 3.81 -23.14
N LEU A 176 8.26 3.31 -23.83
CA LEU A 176 6.91 3.88 -23.88
C LEU A 176 6.02 3.39 -22.72
N PRO A 177 5.07 4.23 -22.24
CA PRO A 177 4.93 5.64 -22.56
C PRO A 177 6.08 6.45 -21.95
N SER A 178 6.66 7.35 -22.75
CA SER A 178 7.70 8.28 -22.33
C SER A 178 7.11 9.68 -22.41
N SER A 179 6.96 10.34 -21.26
CA SER A 179 6.47 11.71 -21.18
C SER A 179 7.44 12.53 -20.34
N PRO A 180 7.82 13.75 -20.76
CA PRO A 180 8.63 14.64 -19.93
C PRO A 180 8.00 14.82 -18.53
N PRO A 181 8.81 14.85 -17.45
CA PRO A 181 10.29 14.81 -17.44
C PRO A 181 10.90 13.39 -17.41
N HIS A 182 10.10 12.32 -17.35
CA HIS A 182 10.58 10.96 -17.08
C HIS A 182 10.84 10.15 -18.36
N ILE A 183 11.84 10.57 -19.16
CA ILE A 183 12.20 9.89 -20.42
C ILE A 183 13.28 8.84 -20.16
N ARG A 184 12.90 7.57 -20.19
CA ARG A 184 13.82 6.45 -19.92
C ARG A 184 14.52 6.02 -21.20
N ARG A 185 15.72 6.56 -21.42
CA ARG A 185 16.61 6.25 -22.54
C ARG A 185 17.57 5.12 -22.19
N GLY A 186 17.98 4.35 -23.19
CA GLY A 186 18.96 3.31 -23.01
C GLY A 186 19.41 2.63 -24.29
N THR A 187 20.21 1.59 -24.12
CA THR A 187 20.76 0.78 -25.19
C THR A 187 20.19 -0.63 -25.12
N ILE A 188 19.72 -1.16 -26.24
CA ILE A 188 19.22 -2.54 -26.32
C ILE A 188 20.40 -3.51 -26.17
N ARG A 189 20.32 -4.38 -25.17
CA ARG A 189 21.36 -5.40 -24.87
C ARG A 189 20.90 -6.82 -25.09
N TYR A 190 19.59 -7.08 -25.04
CA TYR A 190 19.04 -8.43 -25.19
C TYR A 190 17.74 -8.40 -25.98
N ILE A 191 17.53 -9.39 -26.85
CA ILE A 191 16.28 -9.62 -27.58
C ILE A 191 16.06 -11.12 -27.58
N GLY A 192 14.98 -11.58 -26.95
CA GLY A 192 14.68 -13.01 -26.90
C GLY A 192 13.75 -13.42 -25.76
N PRO A 193 13.48 -14.73 -25.61
CA PRO A 193 12.63 -15.25 -24.55
C PRO A 193 13.30 -15.21 -23.18
N VAL A 194 12.51 -14.94 -22.14
CA VAL A 194 12.95 -14.90 -20.74
C VAL A 194 12.01 -15.77 -19.90
N ALA A 195 12.39 -17.02 -19.69
CA ALA A 195 11.58 -18.04 -19.04
C ALA A 195 11.19 -17.69 -17.59
N GLU A 196 12.00 -16.87 -16.92
CA GLU A 196 11.82 -16.48 -15.52
C GLU A 196 10.80 -15.35 -15.35
N ILE A 197 10.39 -14.67 -16.43
CA ILE A 197 9.34 -13.65 -16.37
C ILE A 197 7.99 -14.32 -16.68
N PRO A 198 7.10 -14.48 -15.68
CA PRO A 198 5.84 -15.16 -15.88
C PRO A 198 4.92 -14.36 -16.80
N PHE A 199 4.28 -15.05 -17.75
CA PHE A 199 3.22 -14.48 -18.57
C PHE A 199 1.88 -14.71 -17.85
N ALA A 200 1.15 -13.65 -17.51
CA ALA A 200 -0.04 -13.72 -16.63
C ALA A 200 -1.12 -14.76 -17.04
N PRO A 201 -1.39 -15.01 -18.33
CA PRO A 201 -2.30 -16.09 -18.79
C PRO A 201 -1.79 -17.51 -18.52
N LEU A 202 -0.49 -17.67 -18.23
CA LEU A 202 0.23 -18.93 -18.15
C LEU A 202 0.98 -19.03 -16.81
N LYS A 203 0.27 -19.49 -15.78
CA LYS A 203 0.96 -20.00 -14.57
C LYS A 203 1.27 -21.48 -14.78
N ASP A 204 2.57 -21.77 -14.89
CA ASP A 204 3.19 -23.10 -14.74
C ASP A 204 2.99 -24.12 -15.87
N LYS A 205 2.28 -23.79 -16.95
CA LYS A 205 2.20 -24.65 -18.16
C LYS A 205 3.28 -24.26 -19.16
N LYS A 206 3.97 -25.23 -19.74
CA LYS A 206 4.91 -25.01 -20.85
C LYS A 206 4.28 -25.57 -22.12
N PHE A 207 4.21 -24.75 -23.16
CA PHE A 207 3.79 -25.18 -24.49
C PHE A 207 5.01 -25.22 -25.41
N THR A 208 4.95 -26.07 -26.41
CA THR A 208 5.97 -26.20 -27.45
C THR A 208 5.37 -25.84 -28.79
N THR A 209 6.16 -25.24 -29.68
CA THR A 209 5.80 -25.05 -31.09
C THR A 209 5.69 -26.40 -31.80
N GLU A 210 5.12 -26.39 -33.00
CA GLU A 210 5.04 -27.57 -33.89
C GLU A 210 6.43 -28.19 -34.15
N ASP A 211 7.48 -27.37 -34.13
CA ASP A 211 8.89 -27.75 -34.32
C ASP A 211 9.56 -28.31 -33.03
N GLY A 212 8.83 -28.39 -31.92
CA GLY A 212 9.32 -28.92 -30.64
C GLY A 212 10.14 -27.92 -29.80
N HIS A 213 10.18 -26.64 -30.19
CA HIS A 213 10.84 -25.59 -29.40
C HIS A 213 9.90 -24.99 -28.35
N PRO A 214 10.40 -24.51 -27.19
CA PRO A 214 9.56 -23.83 -26.21
C PRO A 214 8.88 -22.60 -26.80
N LEU A 215 7.56 -22.53 -26.69
CA LEU A 215 6.79 -21.36 -27.09
C LEU A 215 6.84 -20.35 -25.95
N GLU A 216 7.67 -19.32 -26.09
CA GLU A 216 7.90 -18.32 -25.05
C GLU A 216 7.83 -16.90 -25.63
N PRO A 217 7.24 -15.95 -24.89
CA PRO A 217 7.06 -14.60 -25.40
C PRO A 217 8.38 -13.83 -25.33
N PHE A 218 8.59 -12.93 -26.29
CA PHE A 218 9.86 -12.22 -26.43
C PHE A 218 9.93 -11.01 -25.48
N TRP A 219 11.14 -10.68 -25.08
CA TRP A 219 11.47 -9.54 -24.25
C TRP A 219 12.66 -8.79 -24.84
N VAL A 220 12.66 -7.48 -24.64
CA VAL A 220 13.78 -6.61 -24.97
C VAL A 220 14.43 -6.18 -23.66
N GLY A 221 15.67 -6.57 -23.45
CA GLY A 221 16.51 -6.12 -22.35
C GLY A 221 17.23 -4.84 -22.74
N ILE A 222 17.01 -3.78 -21.97
CA ILE A 222 17.59 -2.44 -22.19
C ILE A 222 18.45 -2.09 -20.98
N GLU A 223 19.67 -1.64 -21.25
CA GLU A 223 20.52 -0.96 -20.29
C GLU A 223 20.21 0.54 -20.34
N LEU A 224 19.67 1.08 -19.25
CA LEU A 224 19.29 2.47 -19.11
C LEU A 224 20.51 3.33 -18.79
N ASP A 225 20.49 4.57 -19.29
CA ASP A 225 21.55 5.54 -19.02
C ASP A 225 21.53 5.97 -17.54
N GLU A 226 20.33 6.02 -16.96
CA GLU A 226 20.06 6.36 -15.57
C GLU A 226 19.69 5.13 -14.74
N PRO A 227 19.91 5.13 -13.41
CA PRO A 227 19.55 4.04 -12.51
C PRO A 227 18.03 3.95 -12.23
N THR A 228 17.20 3.99 -13.27
CA THR A 228 15.72 3.89 -13.23
C THR A 228 15.21 2.52 -13.70
N GLY A 229 16.10 1.52 -13.69
CA GLY A 229 15.84 0.13 -14.03
C GLY A 229 15.25 -0.66 -12.86
N LYS A 230 15.05 -1.96 -13.11
CA LYS A 230 14.51 -2.91 -12.12
C LYS A 230 15.53 -3.99 -11.72
N ASN A 231 16.59 -4.15 -12.51
CA ASN A 231 17.59 -5.18 -12.33
C ASN A 231 18.96 -4.70 -12.83
N ASP A 232 19.95 -5.57 -12.78
CA ASP A 232 21.34 -5.38 -13.22
C ASP A 232 21.64 -6.13 -14.53
N GLY A 233 20.61 -6.50 -15.29
CA GLY A 233 20.70 -7.39 -16.45
C GLY A 233 20.54 -8.88 -16.12
N SER A 234 20.19 -9.22 -14.88
CA SER A 234 19.82 -10.58 -14.47
C SER A 234 18.36 -10.69 -13.99
N ILE A 235 17.75 -11.88 -14.14
CA ILE A 235 16.42 -12.23 -13.61
C ILE A 235 16.55 -13.59 -12.90
N ALA A 236 16.09 -13.66 -11.65
CA ALA A 236 16.13 -14.87 -10.82
C ALA A 236 17.50 -15.60 -10.82
N GLY A 237 18.59 -14.85 -10.81
CA GLY A 237 19.96 -15.38 -10.79
C GLY A 237 20.57 -15.71 -12.16
N LYS A 238 19.79 -15.66 -13.24
CA LYS A 238 20.28 -15.84 -14.62
C LYS A 238 20.61 -14.50 -15.26
N ARG A 239 21.85 -14.34 -15.73
CA ARG A 239 22.33 -13.13 -16.40
C ARG A 239 22.05 -13.18 -17.90
N TYR A 240 21.47 -12.11 -18.42
CA TYR A 240 21.13 -11.93 -19.83
C TYR A 240 22.03 -10.88 -20.50
N PHE A 241 22.34 -9.81 -19.77
CA PHE A 241 23.26 -8.77 -20.20
C PHE A 241 23.97 -8.14 -19.00
N GLU A 242 25.02 -7.37 -19.29
CA GLU A 242 25.76 -6.60 -18.29
C GLU A 242 25.30 -5.14 -18.33
N CYS A 243 25.27 -4.52 -17.15
CA CYS A 243 24.95 -3.10 -16.98
C CYS A 243 26.11 -2.41 -16.26
N ALA A 244 26.38 -1.14 -16.60
CA ALA A 244 27.41 -0.32 -15.96
C ALA A 244 27.15 0.01 -14.46
N GLY A 245 26.04 -0.46 -13.87
CA GLY A 245 25.72 -0.26 -12.47
C GLY A 245 24.43 -0.98 -12.05
N ASN A 246 24.11 -0.91 -10.75
CA ASN A 246 22.88 -1.47 -10.22
C ASN A 246 21.66 -0.68 -10.69
N ASN A 247 20.53 -1.37 -10.84
CA ASN A 247 19.24 -0.79 -11.23
C ASN A 247 19.27 -0.04 -12.57
N ARG A 248 20.06 -0.51 -13.54
CA ARG A 248 20.08 0.05 -14.91
C ARG A 248 19.46 -0.89 -15.94
N GLY A 249 19.33 -2.17 -15.63
CA GLY A 249 18.68 -3.15 -16.50
C GLY A 249 17.16 -3.12 -16.38
N VAL A 250 16.48 -3.27 -17.51
CA VAL A 250 15.03 -3.47 -17.56
C VAL A 250 14.66 -4.40 -18.71
N PHE A 251 13.68 -5.28 -18.48
CA PHE A 251 13.03 -6.06 -19.54
C PHE A 251 11.66 -5.47 -19.82
N VAL A 252 11.40 -5.19 -21.10
CA VAL A 252 10.12 -4.64 -21.58
C VAL A 252 9.63 -5.42 -22.80
N LYS A 253 8.34 -5.29 -23.09
CA LYS A 253 7.77 -5.85 -24.32
C LYS A 253 8.19 -5.03 -25.54
N PRO A 254 8.43 -5.67 -26.70
CA PRO A 254 8.76 -4.97 -27.95
C PRO A 254 7.80 -3.82 -28.29
N GLU A 255 6.51 -3.99 -27.98
CA GLU A 255 5.50 -2.94 -28.20
C GLU A 255 5.79 -1.63 -27.43
N LYS A 256 6.58 -1.69 -26.35
CA LYS A 256 6.96 -0.54 -25.51
C LYS A 256 8.34 0.03 -25.83
N VAL A 257 9.03 -0.50 -26.84
CA VAL A 257 10.34 0.01 -27.25
C VAL A 257 10.15 0.89 -28.46
N GLU A 258 10.80 2.04 -28.49
CA GLU A 258 10.91 2.87 -29.69
C GLU A 258 12.39 3.10 -29.96
N VAL A 259 12.85 2.62 -31.11
CA VAL A 259 14.24 2.76 -31.57
C VAL A 259 14.36 4.07 -32.32
N GLY A 260 15.45 4.79 -32.06
CA GLY A 260 15.69 6.08 -32.71
C GLY A 260 17.03 6.67 -32.28
N ASP A 261 17.31 7.88 -32.76
CA ASP A 261 18.48 8.63 -32.37
C ASP A 261 18.25 9.33 -31.02
N PHE A 262 18.44 8.56 -29.95
CA PHE A 262 18.26 9.02 -28.57
C PHE A 262 19.60 9.02 -27.84
N PRO A 263 20.45 10.05 -28.01
CA PRO A 263 21.71 10.14 -27.26
C PRO A 263 21.45 10.24 -25.75
N PRO A 264 22.43 9.87 -24.91
CA PRO A 264 22.38 10.12 -23.48
C PRO A 264 22.09 11.60 -23.21
N LEU A 265 21.32 11.89 -22.17
CA LEU A 265 21.15 13.25 -21.69
C LEU A 265 22.41 13.64 -20.93
N ASP A 266 23.15 14.62 -21.43
CA ASP A 266 24.26 15.21 -20.69
C ASP A 266 23.69 16.06 -19.56
N LEU A 267 23.89 15.61 -18.32
CA LEU A 267 23.49 16.29 -17.08
C LEU A 267 24.07 17.72 -16.96
N ASP A 268 25.10 18.04 -17.75
CA ASP A 268 25.77 19.33 -17.75
C ASP A 268 25.00 20.42 -18.51
N LEU A 269 24.03 20.07 -19.37
CA LEU A 269 23.28 21.05 -20.17
C LEU A 269 22.00 21.56 -19.48
N GLU A 270 21.51 20.89 -18.44
CA GLU A 270 20.30 21.31 -17.69
C GLU A 270 20.62 22.20 -16.49
N LEU A 271 21.87 22.26 -16.03
CA LEU A 271 22.27 23.10 -14.88
C LEU A 271 22.38 24.60 -15.24
N ASP A 272 22.51 24.93 -16.53
CA ASP A 272 22.67 26.33 -16.97
C ASP A 272 21.32 27.04 -17.19
N ASP A 273 20.21 26.32 -17.42
CA ASP A 273 18.90 26.93 -17.71
C ASP A 273 18.05 27.22 -16.45
N ASP A 274 18.31 26.55 -15.31
CA ASP A 274 17.52 26.70 -14.07
C ASP A 274 18.14 27.68 -13.05
N MET A 275 19.28 28.32 -13.38
CA MET A 275 19.98 29.28 -12.49
C MET A 275 19.88 30.75 -12.95
N GLU A 276 19.07 31.03 -13.97
CA GLU A 276 18.68 32.40 -14.38
C GLU A 276 17.22 32.73 -14.02
N GLU A 277 16.90 32.77 -12.72
CA GLU A 277 15.89 33.72 -12.23
C GLU A 277 16.21 34.12 -10.78
N ILE A 278 16.72 35.35 -10.65
CA ILE A 278 16.96 36.09 -9.39
C ILE A 278 15.63 36.58 -8.82
#